data_AF-A0A9E3LL18-F1
#
_entry.id   AF-A0A9E3LL18-F1
#
_cell.length_a   1.000
_cell.length_b   1.000
_cell.length_c   1.000
_cell.angle_alpha   90.00
_cell.angle_beta   90.00
_cell.angle_gamma   90.00
#
_symmetry.space_group_name_H-M   'P 1'
#
loop_
_entity.id
_entity.type
_entity.pdbx_description
1 polymer ?
#
loop_
_entity_poly.entity_id
_entity_poly.type
_entity_poly.pdbx_seq_one_letter_code
_entity_poly.pdbx_strand_id
1 'polypeptide(L)'
;MPTTDSSGDIVFVDDPAALPAALERLRGDVLGVDVERADAQNYYRRAALVQIGDADTCLLVDPLTIPDLGVVDEALADRLVVLHAVENDLEPLDIVGIRPRELADTAVAAAVLGLPTGLGPLLSTVLEVELTDDKERFQRADWEQRPLDDDMAAYAAGDVFWLPALWAELARRLDEAGRRDWYDQELVATIERSREDRRDWTRTKGSGRLGGPERAILRALWEERESVSKEHDIAPNRLVRDQTLLDLANDPPATPQQLVRRNQRRTGPLRDHADRMFAALERGVAAEPEPREAAGRRWDEADKDAYDAMRRSRAELAEEL
;
A
#
# COMPACT_ATOMS: atom_id res chain seq x y z
N MET A 1 30.75 10.74 -4.32
CA MET A 1 29.49 9.96 -4.22
C MET A 1 28.79 10.13 -5.55
N PRO A 2 28.53 9.05 -6.31
CA PRO A 2 27.73 9.17 -7.52
C PRO A 2 26.32 9.64 -7.10
N THR A 3 25.94 10.82 -7.55
CA THR A 3 24.56 11.31 -7.44
C THR A 3 23.71 10.61 -8.50
N THR A 4 22.42 10.47 -8.23
CA THR A 4 21.35 9.91 -9.09
C THR A 4 21.36 10.51 -10.49
N ASP A 5 22.22 10.02 -11.37
CA ASP A 5 21.92 9.98 -12.78
C ASP A 5 21.41 8.56 -13.02
N SER A 6 20.12 8.36 -12.73
CA SER A 6 19.35 7.22 -13.25
C SER A 6 19.28 7.38 -14.77
N SER A 7 20.44 7.24 -15.41
CA SER A 7 20.72 7.60 -16.80
C SER A 7 20.16 6.57 -17.80
N GLY A 8 19.29 5.68 -17.32
CA GLY A 8 18.52 4.80 -18.16
C GLY A 8 17.54 5.59 -19.04
N ASP A 9 17.25 5.03 -20.21
CA ASP A 9 16.23 5.58 -21.12
C ASP A 9 14.86 5.49 -20.43
N ILE A 10 14.27 6.63 -20.06
CA ILE A 10 12.92 6.70 -19.49
C ILE A 10 11.93 6.85 -20.64
N VAL A 11 11.02 5.88 -20.77
CA VAL A 11 10.05 5.80 -21.86
C VAL A 11 8.65 5.80 -21.29
N PHE A 12 7.93 6.91 -21.47
CA PHE A 12 6.51 6.98 -21.16
C PHE A 12 5.67 6.33 -22.28
N VAL A 13 4.73 5.48 -21.91
CA VAL A 13 3.91 4.69 -22.85
C VAL A 13 2.44 4.85 -22.50
N ASP A 14 1.71 5.61 -23.32
CA ASP A 14 0.27 5.86 -23.18
C ASP A 14 -0.57 5.38 -24.39
N ASP A 15 0.08 4.84 -25.42
CA ASP A 15 -0.57 4.27 -26.61
C ASP A 15 -0.42 2.73 -26.61
N PRO A 16 -1.54 1.97 -26.61
CA PRO A 16 -1.52 0.51 -26.73
C PRO A 16 -0.72 0.01 -27.95
N ALA A 17 -0.69 0.76 -29.05
CA ALA A 17 0.05 0.38 -30.25
C ALA A 17 1.57 0.52 -30.10
N ALA A 18 2.03 1.40 -29.21
CA ALA A 18 3.46 1.60 -28.93
C ALA A 18 4.00 0.60 -27.90
N LEU A 19 3.13 0.02 -27.08
CA LEU A 19 3.50 -0.82 -25.95
C LEU A 19 4.36 -2.05 -26.31
N PRO A 20 4.06 -2.85 -27.36
CA PRO A 20 4.93 -3.98 -27.72
C PRO A 20 6.37 -3.55 -28.07
N ALA A 21 6.52 -2.47 -28.84
CA ALA A 21 7.84 -1.95 -29.22
C ALA A 21 8.59 -1.33 -28.03
N ALA A 22 7.87 -0.79 -27.04
CA ALA A 22 8.47 -0.33 -25.80
C ALA A 22 8.98 -1.50 -24.94
N LEU A 23 8.21 -2.58 -24.82
CA LEU A 23 8.58 -3.79 -24.08
C LEU A 23 9.86 -4.45 -24.63
N GLU A 24 10.08 -4.40 -25.95
CA GLU A 24 11.31 -4.90 -26.58
C GLU A 24 12.59 -4.15 -26.13
N ARG A 25 12.46 -2.95 -25.54
CA ARG A 25 13.60 -2.21 -24.99
C ARG A 25 14.12 -2.80 -23.69
N LEU A 26 13.27 -3.51 -22.94
CA LEU A 26 13.66 -4.20 -21.71
C LEU A 26 14.41 -5.49 -22.05
N ARG A 27 15.70 -5.54 -21.74
CA ARG A 27 16.58 -6.65 -22.11
C ARG A 27 16.95 -7.56 -20.94
N GLY A 28 16.74 -7.10 -19.71
CA GLY A 28 17.05 -7.88 -18.51
C GLY A 28 16.07 -9.02 -18.25
N ASP A 29 16.59 -10.15 -17.76
CA ASP A 29 15.80 -11.28 -17.24
C ASP A 29 15.23 -11.00 -15.83
N VAL A 30 15.81 -10.01 -15.13
CA VAL A 30 15.37 -9.53 -13.82
C VAL A 30 14.92 -8.08 -13.98
N LEU A 31 13.67 -7.80 -13.62
CA LEU A 31 13.06 -6.49 -13.81
C LEU A 31 12.54 -5.94 -12.48
N GLY A 32 12.84 -4.68 -12.19
CA GLY A 32 12.16 -3.93 -11.15
C GLY A 32 10.75 -3.56 -11.61
N VAL A 33 9.76 -3.77 -10.75
CA VAL A 33 8.38 -3.32 -10.99
C VAL A 33 7.89 -2.57 -9.76
N ASP A 34 7.15 -1.50 -10.00
CA ASP A 34 6.44 -0.73 -8.97
C ASP A 34 5.10 -0.25 -9.52
N VAL A 35 4.25 0.28 -8.64
CA VAL A 35 2.97 0.90 -9.02
C VAL A 35 2.70 2.17 -8.22
N GLU A 36 2.39 3.25 -8.94
CA GLU A 36 1.77 4.42 -8.33
C GLU A 36 0.25 4.38 -8.46
N ARG A 37 -0.47 4.80 -7.42
CA ARG A 37 -1.90 4.51 -7.25
C ARG A 37 -2.76 5.77 -7.23
N ALA A 38 -4.00 5.62 -7.71
CA ALA A 38 -5.04 6.65 -7.68
C ALA A 38 -5.90 6.65 -6.39
N ASP A 39 -5.33 6.27 -5.24
CA ASP A 39 -6.11 6.02 -4.01
C ASP A 39 -6.47 7.28 -3.20
N ALA A 40 -5.92 8.44 -3.57
CA ALA A 40 -6.26 9.73 -2.96
C ALA A 40 -7.72 10.12 -3.20
N GLN A 41 -8.27 9.74 -4.36
CA GLN A 41 -9.60 10.15 -4.81
C GLN A 41 -10.60 9.00 -4.87
N ASN A 42 -10.12 7.78 -5.13
CA ASN A 42 -10.93 6.62 -5.51
C ASN A 42 -10.89 5.52 -4.45
N TYR A 43 -11.86 4.61 -4.46
CA TYR A 43 -11.92 3.51 -3.50
C TYR A 43 -11.01 2.36 -3.90
N TYR A 44 -11.07 1.99 -5.18
CA TYR A 44 -10.23 0.94 -5.72
C TYR A 44 -8.82 1.49 -5.90
N ARG A 45 -7.85 0.73 -5.43
CA ARG A 45 -6.41 1.03 -5.55
C ARG A 45 -5.94 0.76 -6.98
N ARG A 46 -6.53 1.41 -7.97
CA ARG A 46 -6.12 1.24 -9.37
C ARG A 46 -4.72 1.80 -9.57
N ALA A 47 -3.94 1.12 -10.39
CA ALA A 47 -2.68 1.63 -10.89
C ALA A 47 -2.95 2.90 -11.73
N ALA A 48 -2.30 4.00 -11.36
CA ALA A 48 -2.24 5.24 -12.13
C ALA A 48 -0.96 5.32 -12.97
N LEU A 49 0.06 4.55 -12.60
CA LEU A 49 1.30 4.34 -13.35
C LEU A 49 1.86 2.97 -12.99
N VAL A 50 2.34 2.23 -13.98
CA VAL A 50 3.12 0.99 -13.77
C VAL A 50 4.53 1.24 -14.26
N GLN A 51 5.51 1.06 -13.38
CA GLN A 51 6.93 1.21 -13.70
C GLN A 51 7.54 -0.16 -13.94
N ILE A 52 8.35 -0.30 -14.99
CA ILE A 52 9.07 -1.54 -15.31
C ILE A 52 10.47 -1.17 -15.74
N GLY A 53 11.47 -1.57 -14.95
CA GLY A 53 12.85 -1.13 -15.14
C GLY A 53 13.86 -2.28 -15.17
N ASP A 54 14.86 -2.15 -16.03
CA ASP A 54 16.14 -2.83 -15.89
C ASP A 54 17.28 -1.82 -15.69
N ALA A 55 18.53 -2.27 -15.82
CA ALA A 55 19.71 -1.42 -15.63
C ALA A 55 19.89 -0.33 -16.71
N ASP A 56 19.20 -0.43 -17.86
CA ASP A 56 19.36 0.47 -19.01
C ASP A 56 18.09 1.26 -19.34
N THR A 57 16.90 0.71 -19.06
CA THR A 57 15.63 1.26 -19.52
C THR A 57 14.58 1.20 -18.42
N CYS A 58 13.79 2.27 -18.29
CA CYS A 58 12.59 2.29 -17.47
C CYS A 58 11.37 2.64 -18.34
N LEU A 59 10.40 1.75 -18.38
CA LEU A 59 9.10 2.00 -18.98
C LEU A 59 8.15 2.54 -17.91
N LEU A 60 7.52 3.67 -18.20
CA LEU A 60 6.44 4.26 -17.41
C LEU A 60 5.14 4.06 -18.19
N VAL A 61 4.41 2.99 -17.90
CA VAL A 61 3.21 2.58 -18.64
C VAL A 61 1.97 3.20 -18.00
N ASP A 62 1.15 3.89 -18.79
CA ASP A 62 -0.05 4.58 -18.33
C ASP A 62 -1.31 3.69 -18.38
N PRO A 63 -1.81 3.17 -17.25
CA PRO A 63 -2.99 2.32 -17.25
C PRO A 63 -4.29 3.12 -17.41
N LEU A 64 -4.24 4.45 -17.30
CA LEU A 64 -5.43 5.31 -17.49
C LEU A 64 -5.83 5.37 -18.97
N THR A 65 -4.85 5.22 -19.88
CA THR A 65 -5.09 5.14 -21.33
C THR A 65 -5.04 3.69 -21.83
N ILE A 66 -4.30 2.80 -21.14
CA ILE A 66 -4.15 1.37 -21.47
C ILE A 66 -4.67 0.51 -20.29
N PRO A 67 -6.00 0.30 -20.17
CA PRO A 67 -6.59 -0.32 -18.97
C PRO A 67 -6.31 -1.82 -18.83
N ASP A 68 -5.91 -2.49 -19.91
CA ASP A 68 -5.52 -3.90 -19.93
C ASP A 68 -4.06 -4.03 -20.35
N LEU A 69 -3.22 -4.43 -19.40
CA LEU A 69 -1.79 -4.66 -19.54
C LEU A 69 -1.46 -6.15 -19.59
N GLY A 70 -2.38 -7.02 -20.01
CA GLY A 70 -2.10 -8.44 -20.22
C GLY A 70 -0.93 -8.71 -21.18
N VAL A 71 -0.68 -7.83 -22.16
CA VAL A 71 0.52 -7.91 -23.03
C VAL A 71 1.82 -7.68 -22.25
N VAL A 72 1.78 -6.82 -21.23
CA VAL A 72 2.91 -6.63 -20.31
C VAL A 72 3.11 -7.90 -19.51
N ASP A 73 2.03 -8.47 -18.98
CA ASP A 73 2.10 -9.74 -18.25
C ASP A 73 2.78 -10.82 -19.09
N GLU A 74 2.34 -11.04 -20.34
CA GLU A 74 2.98 -11.99 -21.25
C GLU A 74 4.47 -11.72 -21.45
N ALA A 75 4.88 -10.46 -21.56
CA ALA A 75 6.29 -10.08 -21.70
C ALA A 75 7.13 -10.34 -20.43
N LEU A 76 6.49 -10.37 -19.25
CA LEU A 76 7.11 -10.69 -17.97
C LEU A 76 7.13 -12.20 -17.68
N ALA A 77 6.63 -13.07 -18.58
CA ALA A 77 6.36 -14.47 -18.26
C ALA A 77 7.56 -15.30 -17.83
N ASP A 78 8.68 -15.12 -18.53
CA ASP A 78 9.91 -15.86 -18.30
C ASP A 78 10.95 -15.01 -17.54
N ARG A 79 10.51 -13.95 -16.85
CA ARG A 79 11.37 -13.00 -16.14
C ARG A 79 11.08 -12.99 -14.65
N LEU A 80 12.10 -12.72 -13.86
CA LEU A 80 11.94 -12.47 -12.43
C LEU A 80 11.52 -11.02 -12.21
N VAL A 81 10.34 -10.84 -11.60
CA VAL A 81 9.86 -9.52 -11.20
C VAL A 81 10.30 -9.23 -9.76
N VAL A 82 11.01 -8.13 -9.58
CA VAL A 82 11.48 -7.64 -8.28
C VAL A 82 10.64 -6.44 -7.87
N LEU A 83 9.99 -6.54 -6.71
CA LEU A 83 9.28 -5.44 -6.07
C LEU A 83 9.96 -5.05 -4.74
N HIS A 84 9.51 -3.95 -4.16
CA HIS A 84 9.90 -3.54 -2.82
C HIS A 84 8.65 -3.29 -1.97
N ALA A 85 8.41 -4.15 -0.97
CA ALA A 85 7.22 -4.11 -0.13
C ALA A 85 5.91 -4.38 -0.89
N VAL A 86 5.85 -5.54 -1.52
CA VAL A 86 4.87 -6.02 -2.51
C VAL A 86 3.40 -6.01 -2.05
N GLU A 87 3.14 -5.93 -0.75
CA GLU A 87 1.79 -6.00 -0.16
C GLU A 87 0.82 -4.99 -0.80
N ASN A 88 1.33 -3.87 -1.28
CA ASN A 88 0.54 -2.75 -1.79
C ASN A 88 0.34 -2.76 -3.32
N ASP A 89 1.08 -3.60 -4.04
CA ASP A 89 1.23 -3.52 -5.50
C ASP A 89 0.51 -4.66 -6.21
N LEU A 90 0.37 -5.81 -5.55
CA LEU A 90 -0.24 -7.00 -6.16
C LEU A 90 -1.70 -6.80 -6.60
N GLU A 91 -2.54 -6.17 -5.77
CA GLU A 91 -3.94 -5.88 -6.13
C GLU A 91 -4.02 -4.88 -7.30
N PRO A 92 -3.33 -3.71 -7.27
CA PRO A 92 -3.27 -2.81 -8.42
C PRO A 92 -2.78 -3.46 -9.72
N LEU A 93 -1.73 -4.28 -9.66
CA LEU A 93 -1.19 -5.00 -10.82
C LEU A 93 -2.19 -6.01 -11.38
N ASP A 94 -2.84 -6.78 -10.51
CA ASP A 94 -3.86 -7.76 -10.91
C ASP A 94 -5.05 -7.09 -11.63
N ILE A 95 -5.50 -5.93 -11.14
CA ILE A 95 -6.59 -5.16 -11.76
C ILE A 95 -6.29 -4.77 -13.20
N VAL A 96 -5.04 -4.43 -13.51
CA VAL A 96 -4.59 -4.09 -14.88
C VAL A 96 -4.10 -5.30 -15.66
N GLY A 97 -4.26 -6.52 -15.14
CA GLY A 97 -3.94 -7.76 -15.85
C GLY A 97 -2.51 -8.27 -15.70
N ILE A 98 -1.71 -7.71 -14.79
CA ILE A 98 -0.32 -8.13 -14.53
C ILE A 98 -0.27 -9.09 -13.32
N ARG A 99 0.23 -10.31 -13.56
CA ARG A 99 0.34 -11.40 -12.57
C ARG A 99 1.68 -12.12 -12.75
N PRO A 100 2.78 -11.57 -12.20
CA PRO A 100 4.11 -12.15 -12.35
C PRO A 100 4.16 -13.63 -11.93
N ARG A 101 4.82 -14.48 -12.73
CA ARG A 101 4.97 -15.92 -12.41
C ARG A 101 6.10 -16.16 -11.42
N GLU A 102 7.17 -15.38 -11.52
CA GLU A 102 8.28 -15.36 -10.57
C GLU A 102 8.43 -13.98 -9.96
N LEU A 103 8.56 -13.94 -8.63
CA LEU A 103 8.50 -12.72 -7.85
C LEU A 103 9.57 -12.75 -6.76
N ALA A 104 10.24 -11.62 -6.53
CA ALA A 104 11.08 -11.37 -5.38
C ALA A 104 10.71 -10.04 -4.71
N ASP A 105 10.70 -10.02 -3.38
CA ASP A 105 10.52 -8.79 -2.59
C ASP A 105 11.81 -8.42 -1.84
N THR A 106 12.34 -7.23 -2.12
CA THR A 106 13.57 -6.72 -1.50
C THR A 106 13.37 -6.26 -0.05
N ALA A 107 12.18 -5.82 0.35
CA ALA A 107 11.87 -5.45 1.73
C ALA A 107 11.76 -6.69 2.63
N VAL A 108 11.21 -7.80 2.11
CA VAL A 108 11.20 -9.09 2.82
C VAL A 108 12.61 -9.61 3.00
N ALA A 109 13.44 -9.59 1.95
CA ALA A 109 14.85 -9.98 2.04
C ALA A 109 15.62 -9.12 3.05
N ALA A 110 15.41 -7.79 3.02
CA ALA A 110 16.00 -6.88 3.99
C ALA A 110 15.60 -7.21 5.43
N ALA A 111 14.31 -7.47 5.68
CA ALA A 111 13.83 -7.85 7.01
C ALA A 111 14.49 -9.13 7.52
N VAL A 112 14.58 -10.16 6.67
CA VAL A 112 15.23 -11.44 7.01
C VAL A 112 16.74 -11.29 7.26
N LEU A 113 17.39 -10.34 6.58
CA LEU A 113 18.81 -10.03 6.74
C LEU A 113 19.09 -9.02 7.87
N GLY A 114 18.06 -8.50 8.56
CA GLY A 114 18.23 -7.48 9.60
C GLY A 114 18.67 -6.10 9.07
N LEU A 115 18.37 -5.81 7.81
CA LEU A 115 18.67 -4.55 7.13
C LEU A 115 17.47 -3.57 7.22
N PRO A 116 17.68 -2.26 6.94
CA PRO A 116 16.58 -1.31 6.81
C PRO A 116 15.57 -1.77 5.75
N THR A 117 14.27 -1.71 6.04
CA THR A 117 13.23 -2.22 5.13
C THR A 117 12.66 -1.16 4.19
N GLY A 118 13.01 0.11 4.35
CA GLY A 118 12.62 1.16 3.40
C GLY A 118 13.62 1.25 2.24
N LEU A 119 13.13 1.41 1.01
CA LEU A 119 13.93 1.37 -0.21
C LEU A 119 15.16 2.29 -0.20
N GLY A 120 14.98 3.57 0.13
CA GLY A 120 16.09 4.54 0.16
C GLY A 120 17.21 4.14 1.13
N PRO A 121 16.92 3.95 2.43
CA PRO A 121 17.90 3.44 3.39
C PRO A 121 18.54 2.11 2.99
N LEU A 122 17.78 1.22 2.36
CA LEU A 122 18.27 -0.08 1.89
C LEU A 122 19.26 0.08 0.73
N LEU A 123 18.95 0.91 -0.26
CA LEU A 123 19.84 1.25 -1.37
C LEU A 123 21.14 1.90 -0.87
N SER A 124 21.05 2.84 0.07
CA SER A 124 22.23 3.47 0.68
C SER A 124 23.09 2.45 1.42
N THR A 125 22.46 1.54 2.17
CA THR A 125 23.17 0.50 2.95
C THR A 125 23.82 -0.58 2.07
N VAL A 126 23.15 -0.99 0.99
CA VAL A 126 23.54 -2.17 0.20
C VAL A 126 24.34 -1.81 -1.04
N LEU A 127 23.98 -0.72 -1.71
CA LEU A 127 24.56 -0.28 -2.98
C LEU A 127 25.32 1.05 -2.89
N GLU A 128 25.33 1.70 -1.71
CA GLU A 128 25.90 3.05 -1.52
C GLU A 128 25.26 4.11 -2.43
N VAL A 129 23.97 3.92 -2.75
CA VAL A 129 23.16 4.83 -3.58
C VAL A 129 22.19 5.61 -2.70
N GLU A 130 22.22 6.93 -2.81
CA GLU A 130 21.23 7.82 -2.20
C GLU A 130 20.13 8.14 -3.21
N LEU A 131 18.86 8.05 -2.78
CA LEU A 131 17.74 8.61 -3.54
C LEU A 131 17.62 10.11 -3.22
N THR A 132 17.08 10.90 -4.14
CA THR A 132 16.87 12.34 -3.91
C THR A 132 15.85 12.59 -2.79
N ASP A 133 16.07 13.67 -2.03
CA ASP A 133 15.41 13.97 -0.75
C ASP A 133 13.91 14.35 -0.81
N ASP A 134 13.22 14.20 -1.94
CA ASP A 134 11.83 14.65 -2.12
C ASP A 134 10.79 13.52 -2.05
N LYS A 135 11.13 12.38 -1.46
CA LYS A 135 10.24 11.20 -1.38
C LYS A 135 8.86 11.52 -0.78
N GLU A 136 8.80 12.38 0.23
CA GLU A 136 7.52 12.75 0.86
C GLU A 136 6.58 13.56 -0.05
N ARG A 137 7.14 14.30 -1.02
CA ARG A 137 6.37 15.09 -2.01
C ARG A 137 5.67 14.14 -2.98
N PHE A 138 6.39 13.17 -3.52
CA PHE A 138 5.87 12.27 -4.56
C PHE A 138 4.97 11.16 -4.01
N GLN A 139 5.20 10.68 -2.79
CA GLN A 139 4.29 9.74 -2.10
C GLN A 139 2.84 10.25 -1.92
N ARG A 140 2.62 11.57 -2.05
CA ARG A 140 1.29 12.20 -1.95
C ARG A 140 0.92 12.98 -3.21
N ALA A 141 1.66 12.78 -4.30
CA ALA A 141 1.38 13.42 -5.57
C ALA A 141 0.08 12.89 -6.18
N ASP A 142 -0.51 13.69 -7.06
CA ASP A 142 -1.64 13.27 -7.88
C ASP A 142 -1.12 12.50 -9.10
N TRP A 143 -0.98 11.18 -8.96
CA TRP A 143 -0.50 10.31 -10.03
C TRP A 143 -1.48 10.14 -11.19
N GLU A 144 -2.72 10.65 -11.07
CA GLU A 144 -3.68 10.75 -12.17
C GLU A 144 -3.44 11.99 -13.05
N GLN A 145 -2.56 12.92 -12.63
CA GLN A 145 -2.25 14.11 -13.40
C GLN A 145 -1.61 13.75 -14.74
N ARG A 146 -2.10 14.37 -15.83
CA ARG A 146 -1.51 14.33 -17.17
C ARG A 146 -1.35 15.73 -17.79
N PRO A 147 -0.22 16.02 -18.48
CA PRO A 147 0.96 15.17 -18.61
C PRO A 147 1.68 14.97 -17.25
N LEU A 148 2.44 13.87 -17.13
CA LEU A 148 3.31 13.64 -15.97
C LEU A 148 4.39 14.73 -15.93
N ASP A 149 4.71 15.19 -14.73
CA ASP A 149 5.82 16.11 -14.50
C ASP A 149 7.16 15.36 -14.62
N ASP A 150 8.20 16.03 -15.14
CA ASP A 150 9.51 15.40 -15.33
C ASP A 150 10.10 14.91 -14.00
N ASP A 151 9.85 15.61 -12.87
CA ASP A 151 10.30 15.16 -11.56
C ASP A 151 9.55 13.88 -11.13
N MET A 152 8.25 13.77 -11.46
CA MET A 152 7.45 12.57 -11.17
C MET A 152 7.94 11.37 -11.98
N ALA A 153 8.26 11.58 -13.26
CA ALA A 153 8.81 10.53 -14.11
C ALA A 153 10.19 10.04 -13.61
N ALA A 154 11.07 10.96 -13.23
CA ALA A 154 12.38 10.63 -12.66
C ALA A 154 12.26 9.90 -11.32
N TYR A 155 11.35 10.34 -10.44
CA TYR A 155 11.05 9.68 -9.18
C TYR A 155 10.59 8.22 -9.41
N ALA A 156 9.57 8.04 -10.26
CA ALA A 156 9.01 6.74 -10.60
C ALA A 156 10.06 5.79 -11.19
N ALA A 157 10.93 6.29 -12.08
CA ALA A 157 12.02 5.49 -12.63
C ALA A 157 13.05 5.07 -11.57
N GLY A 158 13.34 5.96 -10.61
CA GLY A 158 14.27 5.70 -9.52
C GLY A 158 13.83 4.57 -8.58
N ASP A 159 12.53 4.37 -8.39
CA ASP A 159 11.98 3.33 -7.51
C ASP A 159 12.15 1.90 -8.10
N VAL A 160 12.31 1.76 -9.42
CA VAL A 160 12.52 0.44 -10.08
C VAL A 160 13.93 0.20 -10.61
N PHE A 161 14.66 1.25 -11.02
CA PHE A 161 15.94 1.13 -11.73
C PHE A 161 16.98 0.29 -10.97
N TRP A 162 17.07 0.48 -9.65
CA TRP A 162 18.06 -0.20 -8.82
C TRP A 162 17.62 -1.58 -8.32
N LEU A 163 16.34 -1.96 -8.48
CA LEU A 163 15.81 -3.20 -7.91
C LEU A 163 16.51 -4.47 -8.41
N PRO A 164 16.84 -4.63 -9.71
CA PRO A 164 17.58 -5.81 -10.17
C PRO A 164 18.96 -5.97 -9.51
N ALA A 165 19.72 -4.87 -9.41
CA ALA A 165 21.04 -4.86 -8.78
C ALA A 165 20.93 -5.09 -7.26
N LEU A 166 19.94 -4.47 -6.63
CA LEU A 166 19.65 -4.64 -5.21
C LEU A 166 19.30 -6.10 -4.89
N TRP A 167 18.42 -6.70 -5.68
CA TRP A 167 18.03 -8.10 -5.52
C TRP A 167 19.22 -9.04 -5.68
N ALA A 168 20.08 -8.85 -6.67
CA ALA A 168 21.26 -9.68 -6.87
C ALA A 168 22.16 -9.72 -5.62
N GLU A 169 22.38 -8.57 -4.98
CA GLU A 169 23.18 -8.49 -3.75
C GLU A 169 22.45 -9.05 -2.53
N LEU A 170 21.14 -8.82 -2.39
CA LEU A 170 20.34 -9.39 -1.30
C LEU A 170 20.25 -10.92 -1.39
N ALA A 171 20.04 -11.46 -2.59
CA ALA A 171 20.01 -12.90 -2.83
C ALA A 171 21.34 -13.56 -2.45
N ARG A 172 22.48 -12.96 -2.84
CA ARG A 172 23.81 -13.42 -2.43
C ARG A 172 23.97 -13.43 -0.90
N ARG A 173 23.53 -12.37 -0.22
CA ARG A 173 23.58 -12.28 1.25
C ARG A 173 22.67 -13.30 1.94
N LEU A 174 21.48 -13.57 1.38
CA LEU A 174 20.58 -14.60 1.89
C LEU A 174 21.23 -15.99 1.84
N ASP A 175 21.90 -16.31 0.74
CA ASP A 175 22.60 -17.58 0.56
C ASP A 175 23.80 -17.70 1.51
N GLU A 176 24.60 -16.64 1.64
CA GLU A 176 25.76 -16.60 2.56
C GLU A 176 25.36 -16.71 4.04
N ALA A 177 24.22 -16.14 4.41
CA ALA A 177 23.67 -16.25 5.74
C ALA A 177 22.93 -17.59 5.97
N GLY A 178 22.72 -18.41 4.94
CA GLY A 178 21.91 -19.63 5.03
C GLY A 178 20.43 -19.36 5.34
N ARG A 179 19.91 -18.18 4.97
CA ARG A 179 18.54 -17.71 5.30
C ARG A 179 17.59 -17.74 4.11
N ARG A 180 17.96 -18.37 2.99
CA ARG A 180 17.12 -18.46 1.80
C ARG A 180 15.75 -19.09 2.09
N ASP A 181 15.72 -20.18 2.84
CA ASP A 181 14.46 -20.85 3.21
C ASP A 181 13.55 -19.98 4.08
N TRP A 182 14.12 -19.08 4.89
CA TRP A 182 13.35 -18.14 5.73
C TRP A 182 12.72 -17.07 4.85
N TYR A 183 13.50 -16.55 3.90
CA TYR A 183 13.02 -15.61 2.90
C TYR A 183 11.86 -16.18 2.09
N ASP A 184 11.99 -17.40 1.55
CA ASP A 184 10.95 -18.00 0.72
C ASP A 184 9.63 -18.17 1.51
N GLN A 185 9.72 -18.57 2.80
CA GLN A 185 8.55 -18.66 3.68
C GLN A 185 7.91 -17.30 3.98
N GLU A 186 8.72 -16.29 4.31
CA GLU A 186 8.21 -14.94 4.59
C GLU A 186 7.62 -14.27 3.35
N LEU A 187 8.17 -14.53 2.15
CA LEU A 187 7.63 -14.02 0.89
C LEU A 187 6.24 -14.58 0.64
N VAL A 188 6.06 -15.90 0.76
CA VAL A 188 4.74 -16.56 0.62
C VAL A 188 3.75 -15.99 1.64
N ALA A 189 4.14 -15.91 2.91
CA ALA A 189 3.28 -15.39 3.96
C ALA A 189 2.90 -13.91 3.73
N THR A 190 3.82 -13.11 3.17
CA THR A 190 3.56 -11.69 2.82
C THR A 190 2.55 -11.59 1.66
N ILE A 191 2.72 -12.40 0.61
CA ILE A 191 1.77 -12.46 -0.52
C ILE A 191 0.39 -12.94 -0.07
N GLU A 192 0.31 -13.90 0.85
CA GLU A 192 -0.97 -14.36 1.39
C GLU A 192 -1.66 -13.28 2.23
N ARG A 193 -0.91 -12.59 3.10
CA ARG A 193 -1.44 -11.50 3.92
C ARG A 193 -1.93 -10.31 3.09
N SER A 194 -1.29 -10.02 1.95
CA SER A 194 -1.71 -8.90 1.11
C SER A 194 -3.10 -9.08 0.49
N ARG A 195 -3.57 -10.33 0.39
CA ARG A 195 -4.90 -10.68 -0.12
C ARG A 195 -6.02 -10.55 0.91
N GLU A 196 -5.69 -10.40 2.19
CA GLU A 196 -6.69 -10.24 3.26
C GLU A 196 -7.23 -8.80 3.28
N ASP A 197 -8.55 -8.61 3.12
CA ASP A 197 -9.17 -7.30 3.36
C ASP A 197 -9.19 -7.02 4.87
N ARG A 198 -8.18 -6.29 5.34
CA ARG A 198 -8.02 -5.92 6.76
C ARG A 198 -8.79 -4.66 7.14
N ARG A 199 -9.66 -4.14 6.26
CA ARG A 199 -10.51 -2.97 6.58
C ARG A 199 -11.59 -3.40 7.56
N ASP A 200 -11.50 -2.83 8.76
CA ASP A 200 -12.48 -3.07 9.81
C ASP A 200 -12.66 -1.80 10.65
N TRP A 201 -13.90 -1.53 11.06
CA TRP A 201 -14.27 -0.34 11.84
C TRP A 201 -13.59 -0.29 13.21
N THR A 202 -13.23 -1.44 13.80
CA THR A 202 -12.52 -1.51 15.09
C THR A 202 -11.12 -0.89 14.99
N ARG A 203 -10.52 -0.88 13.79
CA ARG A 203 -9.20 -0.31 13.51
C ARG A 203 -9.22 1.21 13.36
N THR A 204 -10.39 1.85 13.33
CA THR A 204 -10.50 3.31 13.32
C THR A 204 -9.89 3.89 14.59
N LYS A 205 -8.81 4.68 14.44
CA LYS A 205 -8.06 5.27 15.56
C LYS A 205 -8.99 6.11 16.46
N GLY A 206 -9.26 5.63 17.66
CA GLY A 206 -10.18 6.27 18.62
C GLY A 206 -11.42 5.45 18.94
N SER A 207 -11.74 4.42 18.16
CA SER A 207 -12.86 3.48 18.37
C SER A 207 -12.87 2.86 19.77
N GLY A 208 -11.70 2.58 20.35
CA GLY A 208 -11.58 2.00 21.69
C GLY A 208 -12.02 2.91 22.84
N ARG A 209 -12.17 4.23 22.59
CA ARG A 209 -12.64 5.20 23.61
C ARG A 209 -14.17 5.27 23.68
N LEU A 210 -14.87 4.78 22.66
CA LEU A 210 -16.33 4.80 22.56
C LEU A 210 -16.99 3.78 23.49
N GLY A 211 -18.14 4.09 24.06
CA GLY A 211 -18.98 3.13 24.78
C GLY A 211 -19.70 2.18 23.81
N GLY A 212 -20.46 1.22 24.37
CA GLY A 212 -21.15 0.22 23.54
C GLY A 212 -22.13 0.82 22.53
N PRO A 213 -23.03 1.73 22.95
CA PRO A 213 -23.95 2.40 22.03
C PRO A 213 -23.21 3.20 20.94
N GLU A 214 -22.18 3.97 21.30
CA GLU A 214 -21.43 4.77 20.33
C GLU A 214 -20.64 3.89 19.35
N ARG A 215 -20.16 2.72 19.80
CA ARG A 215 -19.53 1.72 18.92
C ARG A 215 -20.51 1.16 17.89
N ALA A 216 -21.76 0.89 18.28
CA ALA A 216 -22.79 0.44 17.34
C ALA A 216 -23.06 1.50 16.26
N ILE A 217 -23.09 2.79 16.64
CA ILE A 217 -23.21 3.90 15.69
C ILE A 217 -21.98 4.00 14.78
N LEU A 218 -20.77 3.95 15.33
CA LEU A 218 -19.53 3.98 14.55
C LEU A 218 -19.50 2.84 13.52
N ARG A 219 -19.82 1.61 13.94
CA ARG A 219 -19.87 0.43 13.07
C ARG A 219 -20.81 0.64 11.90
N ALA A 220 -22.07 1.01 12.16
CA ALA A 220 -23.07 1.21 11.12
C ALA A 220 -22.67 2.33 10.13
N LEU A 221 -22.14 3.44 10.65
CA LEU A 221 -21.64 4.54 9.82
C LEU A 221 -20.42 4.13 8.98
N TRP A 222 -19.49 3.39 9.56
CA TRP A 222 -18.29 2.93 8.87
C TRP A 222 -18.63 1.92 7.76
N GLU A 223 -19.51 0.95 8.04
CA GLU A 223 -19.99 -0.03 7.06
C GLU A 223 -20.72 0.66 5.89
N GLU A 224 -21.56 1.67 6.17
CA GLU A 224 -22.22 2.43 5.11
C GLU A 224 -21.22 3.28 4.32
N ARG A 225 -20.24 3.90 4.98
CA ARG A 225 -19.17 4.64 4.30
C ARG A 225 -18.42 3.72 3.35
N GLU A 226 -18.03 2.53 3.79
CA GLU A 226 -17.36 1.55 2.92
C GLU A 226 -18.25 1.11 1.76
N SER A 227 -19.54 0.89 2.00
CA SER A 227 -20.51 0.52 0.96
C SER A 227 -20.64 1.59 -0.12
N VAL A 228 -20.90 2.84 0.27
CA VAL A 228 -21.00 3.99 -0.65
C VAL A 228 -19.69 4.20 -1.40
N SER A 229 -18.56 4.11 -0.69
CA SER A 229 -17.24 4.24 -1.28
C SER A 229 -16.94 3.17 -2.33
N LYS A 230 -17.28 1.89 -2.07
CA LYS A 230 -17.17 0.79 -3.03
C LYS A 230 -18.05 1.00 -4.26
N GLU A 231 -19.30 1.42 -4.04
CA GLU A 231 -20.30 1.58 -5.10
C GLU A 231 -19.96 2.72 -6.06
N HIS A 232 -19.47 3.83 -5.53
CA HIS A 232 -19.22 5.04 -6.31
C HIS A 232 -17.74 5.28 -6.60
N ASP A 233 -16.87 4.35 -6.21
CA ASP A 233 -15.41 4.45 -6.35
C ASP A 233 -14.85 5.75 -5.74
N ILE A 234 -15.21 6.02 -4.48
CA ILE A 234 -14.82 7.23 -3.76
C ILE A 234 -13.95 6.83 -2.56
N ALA A 235 -12.75 7.42 -2.44
CA ALA A 235 -11.89 7.18 -1.29
C ALA A 235 -12.68 7.40 0.03
N PRO A 236 -12.64 6.49 1.03
CA PRO A 236 -13.47 6.60 2.23
C PRO A 236 -13.30 7.92 2.98
N ASN A 237 -12.06 8.41 3.09
CA ASN A 237 -11.76 9.69 3.74
C ASN A 237 -12.21 10.92 2.93
N ARG A 238 -12.43 10.78 1.62
CA ARG A 238 -13.04 11.80 0.77
C ARG A 238 -14.55 11.86 0.98
N LEU A 239 -15.19 10.71 1.20
CA LEU A 239 -16.60 10.62 1.57
C LEU A 239 -16.82 11.20 2.98
N VAL A 240 -16.27 10.56 4.03
CA VAL A 240 -16.31 11.04 5.41
C VAL A 240 -15.03 10.65 6.13
N ARG A 241 -14.35 11.59 6.78
CA ARG A 241 -13.12 11.29 7.54
C ARG A 241 -13.42 10.47 8.80
N ASP A 242 -12.49 9.62 9.20
CA ASP A 242 -12.56 8.83 10.43
C ASP A 242 -12.94 9.66 11.66
N GLN A 243 -12.32 10.83 11.86
CA GLN A 243 -12.65 11.71 12.98
C GLN A 243 -14.11 12.16 12.95
N THR A 244 -14.66 12.46 11.77
CA THR A 244 -16.07 12.85 11.64
C THR A 244 -17.00 11.69 11.99
N LEU A 245 -16.65 10.44 11.66
CA LEU A 245 -17.44 9.28 12.09
C LEU A 245 -17.45 9.15 13.62
N LEU A 246 -16.31 9.34 14.27
CA LEU A 246 -16.20 9.33 15.73
C LEU A 246 -17.02 10.45 16.37
N ASP A 247 -17.00 11.66 15.80
CA ASP A 247 -17.76 12.79 16.31
C ASP A 247 -19.28 12.54 16.18
N LEU A 248 -19.72 11.98 15.05
CA LEU A 248 -21.12 11.59 14.83
C LEU A 248 -21.57 10.47 15.78
N ALA A 249 -20.68 9.52 16.10
CA ALA A 249 -20.97 8.47 17.05
C ALA A 249 -21.13 8.97 18.49
N ASN A 250 -20.31 9.95 18.90
CA ASN A 250 -20.39 10.54 20.24
C ASN A 250 -21.56 11.52 20.41
N ASP A 251 -21.90 12.26 19.35
CA ASP A 251 -22.93 13.30 19.38
C ASP A 251 -23.82 13.19 18.12
N PRO A 252 -24.76 12.22 18.12
CA PRO A 252 -25.55 11.90 16.94
C PRO A 252 -26.45 13.07 16.51
N PRO A 253 -26.35 13.57 15.27
CA PRO A 253 -27.25 14.60 14.76
C PRO A 253 -28.69 14.09 14.62
N ALA A 254 -29.64 15.03 14.68
CA ALA A 254 -31.07 14.74 14.50
C ALA A 254 -31.54 14.83 13.04
N THR A 255 -30.73 15.37 12.13
CA THR A 255 -31.09 15.47 10.70
C THR A 255 -29.90 15.27 9.76
N PRO A 256 -30.13 14.87 8.49
CA PRO A 256 -29.07 14.77 7.47
C PRO A 256 -28.30 16.09 7.28
N GLN A 257 -28.95 17.24 7.40
CA GLN A 257 -28.30 18.54 7.25
C GLN A 257 -27.35 18.84 8.42
N GLN A 258 -27.69 18.40 9.63
CA GLN A 258 -26.79 18.52 10.79
C GLN A 258 -25.58 17.58 10.65
N LEU A 259 -25.77 16.38 10.09
CA LEU A 259 -24.69 15.45 9.75
C LEU A 259 -23.70 16.08 8.78
N VAL A 260 -24.16 16.63 7.65
CA VAL A 260 -23.29 17.28 6.66
C VAL A 260 -22.49 18.45 7.26
N ARG A 261 -23.09 19.20 8.21
CA ARG A 261 -22.41 20.32 8.88
C ARG A 261 -21.23 19.91 9.76
N ARG A 262 -21.18 18.65 10.22
CA ARG A 262 -20.05 18.10 11.00
C ARG A 262 -18.84 17.80 10.11
N ASN A 263 -19.04 17.68 8.81
CA ASN A 263 -17.93 17.54 7.87
C ASN A 263 -17.28 18.91 7.60
N GLN A 264 -15.95 18.96 7.67
CA GLN A 264 -15.20 20.19 7.37
C GLN A 264 -15.45 20.66 5.93
N ARG A 265 -15.67 19.71 5.00
CA ARG A 265 -16.06 19.99 3.61
C ARG A 265 -17.58 19.94 3.50
N ARG A 266 -18.21 21.13 3.39
CA ARG A 266 -19.68 21.29 3.31
C ARG A 266 -20.26 21.00 1.91
N THR A 267 -19.41 20.77 0.93
CA THR A 267 -19.72 20.34 -0.43
C THR A 267 -18.99 19.03 -0.72
N GLY A 268 -19.49 18.25 -1.68
CA GLY A 268 -18.88 16.99 -2.10
C GLY A 268 -19.65 15.74 -1.65
N PRO A 269 -19.05 14.55 -1.76
CA PRO A 269 -19.76 13.26 -1.76
C PRO A 269 -20.66 13.00 -0.55
N LEU A 270 -20.27 13.47 0.64
CA LEU A 270 -21.12 13.32 1.83
C LEU A 270 -22.49 13.97 1.66
N ARG A 271 -22.56 15.12 0.97
CA ARG A 271 -23.83 15.81 0.74
C ARG A 271 -24.73 14.98 -0.16
N ASP A 272 -24.14 14.36 -1.18
CA ASP A 272 -24.86 13.55 -2.17
C ASP A 272 -25.36 12.23 -1.58
N HIS A 273 -24.66 11.71 -0.56
CA HIS A 273 -25.02 10.48 0.15
C HIS A 273 -25.51 10.73 1.59
N ALA A 274 -25.94 11.94 1.91
CA ALA A 274 -26.30 12.33 3.28
C ALA A 274 -27.44 11.49 3.87
N ASP A 275 -28.45 11.20 3.05
CA ASP A 275 -29.62 10.41 3.49
C ASP A 275 -29.23 8.95 3.80
N ARG A 276 -28.33 8.36 3.01
CA ARG A 276 -27.81 7.01 3.27
C ARG A 276 -27.01 6.96 4.56
N MET A 277 -26.09 7.90 4.75
CA MET A 277 -25.27 8.00 5.96
C MET A 277 -26.14 8.27 7.19
N PHE A 278 -27.19 9.09 7.05
CA PHE A 278 -28.13 9.36 8.14
C PHE A 278 -28.98 8.13 8.49
N ALA A 279 -29.47 7.39 7.50
CA ALA A 279 -30.17 6.13 7.73
C ALA A 279 -29.25 5.10 8.43
N ALA A 280 -27.97 5.06 8.10
CA ALA A 280 -26.99 4.22 8.79
C ALA A 280 -26.79 4.63 10.25
N LEU A 281 -26.76 5.94 10.52
CA LEU A 281 -26.75 6.47 11.89
C LEU A 281 -27.97 6.00 12.67
N GLU A 282 -29.18 6.13 12.10
CA GLU A 282 -30.42 5.70 12.75
C GLU A 282 -30.41 4.20 13.06
N ARG A 283 -29.90 3.37 12.12
CA ARG A 283 -29.70 1.93 12.36
C ARG A 283 -28.74 1.69 13.52
N GLY A 284 -27.63 2.41 13.58
CA GLY A 284 -26.66 2.30 14.68
C GLY A 284 -27.22 2.74 16.04
N VAL A 285 -28.07 3.77 16.07
CA VAL A 285 -28.76 4.24 17.29
C VAL A 285 -29.78 3.20 17.77
N ALA A 286 -30.47 2.52 16.85
CA ALA A 286 -31.46 1.49 17.16
C ALA A 286 -30.85 0.10 17.43
N ALA A 287 -29.56 -0.10 17.15
CA ALA A 287 -28.88 -1.37 17.31
C ALA A 287 -28.59 -1.69 18.78
N GLU A 288 -28.38 -2.98 19.06
CA GLU A 288 -27.85 -3.39 20.35
C GLU A 288 -26.46 -2.78 20.57
N PRO A 289 -26.10 -2.40 21.82
CA PRO A 289 -24.77 -1.88 22.11
C PRO A 289 -23.69 -2.85 21.69
N GLU A 290 -22.74 -2.38 20.88
CA GLU A 290 -21.61 -3.18 20.42
C GLU A 290 -20.58 -3.26 21.55
N PRO A 291 -20.42 -4.41 22.22
CA PRO A 291 -19.57 -4.48 23.40
C PRO A 291 -18.14 -4.06 23.06
N ARG A 292 -17.46 -3.50 24.05
CA ARG A 292 -16.00 -3.50 23.98
C ARG A 292 -15.58 -4.96 24.08
N GLU A 293 -14.69 -5.39 23.20
CA GLU A 293 -13.96 -6.63 23.45
C GLU A 293 -13.45 -6.55 24.89
N ALA A 294 -13.75 -7.59 25.68
CA ALA A 294 -13.28 -7.63 27.05
C ALA A 294 -11.77 -7.42 26.98
N ALA A 295 -11.29 -6.32 27.56
CA ALA A 295 -9.86 -6.19 27.79
C ALA A 295 -9.48 -7.49 28.48
N GLY A 296 -8.58 -8.26 27.84
CA GLY A 296 -8.10 -9.51 28.43
C GLY A 296 -7.69 -9.26 29.88
N ARG A 297 -7.66 -10.32 30.70
CA ARG A 297 -7.30 -10.19 32.11
C ARG A 297 -6.11 -9.23 32.26
N ARG A 298 -6.19 -8.30 33.22
CA ARG A 298 -5.07 -7.40 33.47
C ARG A 298 -3.83 -8.26 33.75
N TRP A 299 -2.74 -7.94 33.07
CA TRP A 299 -1.50 -8.68 33.25
C TRP A 299 -1.07 -8.61 34.71
N ASP A 300 -0.80 -9.77 35.29
CA ASP A 300 -0.16 -9.87 36.59
C ASP A 300 1.36 -9.80 36.44
N GLU A 301 2.11 -9.90 37.55
CA GLU A 301 3.57 -9.89 37.49
C GLU A 301 4.13 -11.12 36.77
N ALA A 302 3.48 -12.28 36.84
CA ALA A 302 3.94 -13.47 36.15
C ALA A 302 3.81 -13.35 34.62
N ASP A 303 2.74 -12.72 34.12
CA ASP A 303 2.59 -12.41 32.69
C ASP A 303 3.71 -11.48 32.21
N LYS A 304 4.02 -10.43 32.99
CA LYS A 304 5.08 -9.48 32.66
C LYS A 304 6.45 -10.15 32.66
N ASP A 305 6.73 -10.97 33.68
CA ASP A 305 7.98 -11.72 33.78
C ASP A 305 8.14 -12.69 32.61
N ALA A 306 7.08 -13.39 32.22
CA ALA A 306 7.08 -14.28 31.06
C ALA A 306 7.28 -13.52 29.75
N TYR A 307 6.58 -12.40 29.55
CA TYR A 307 6.75 -11.54 28.38
C TYR A 307 8.19 -11.01 28.28
N ASP A 308 8.76 -10.53 29.39
CA ASP A 308 10.13 -10.03 29.42
C ASP A 308 11.15 -11.15 29.19
N ALA A 309 10.90 -12.36 29.70
CA ALA A 309 11.72 -13.52 29.41
C ALA A 309 11.70 -13.89 27.92
N MET A 310 10.51 -13.93 27.30
CA MET A 310 10.37 -14.14 25.86
C MET A 310 11.07 -13.05 25.04
N ARG A 311 10.92 -11.78 25.44
CA ARG A 311 11.56 -10.64 24.77
C ARG A 311 13.08 -10.72 24.85
N ARG A 312 13.65 -11.10 26.00
CA ARG A 312 15.09 -11.31 26.18
C ARG A 312 15.59 -12.48 25.33
N SER A 313 14.94 -13.64 25.42
CA SER A 313 15.33 -14.82 24.64
C SER A 313 15.27 -14.56 23.14
N ARG A 314 14.25 -13.83 22.66
CA ARG A 314 14.18 -13.40 21.26
C ARG A 314 15.35 -12.49 20.87
N ALA A 315 15.77 -11.57 21.74
CA ALA A 315 16.88 -10.68 21.48
C ALA A 315 18.22 -11.43 21.46
N GLU A 316 18.44 -12.35 22.41
CA GLU A 316 19.63 -13.21 22.46
C GLU A 316 19.74 -14.07 21.20
N LEU A 317 18.65 -14.75 20.79
CA LEU A 317 18.62 -15.51 19.55
C LEU A 317 18.87 -14.63 18.32
N ALA A 318 18.37 -13.40 18.30
CA ALA A 318 18.61 -12.47 17.19
C ALA A 318 20.06 -11.96 17.12
N GLU A 319 20.81 -11.97 18.22
CA GLU A 319 22.25 -11.66 18.23
C GLU A 319 23.11 -12.85 17.78
N GLU A 320 22.64 -14.09 18.01
CA GLU A 320 23.33 -15.32 17.61
C GLU A 320 23.16 -15.65 16.11
N LEU A 321 22.03 -15.23 15.54
CA LEU A 321 21.65 -15.50 14.15
C LEU A 321 22.21 -14.43 13.22
#